data_AF-A0AAI8F6S4-F1
#
_entry.id   AF-A0AAI8F6S4-F1
#
_cell.length_a   1.000
_cell.length_b   1.000
_cell.length_c   1.000
_cell.angle_alpha   90.00
_cell.angle_beta   90.00
_cell.angle_gamma   90.00
#
_symmetry.space_group_name_H-M   'P 1'
#
loop_
_entity.id
_entity.type
_entity.pdbx_description
1 polymer ?
#
loop_
_entity_poly.entity_id
_entity_poly.type
_entity_poly.pdbx_seq_one_letter_code
_entity_poly.pdbx_strand_id
1 'polypeptide(L)' 'MQKAEDLARERGCNFIPLVTMDFQAKSFYEKLGYKIEFAMHGYEKDSIMYYLRKNL' A
#
# COMPACT_ATOMS: atom_id res chain seq x y z
N MET A 1 -8.92 -0.28 8.23
CA MET A 1 -8.39 -1.43 7.46
C MET A 1 -8.29 -2.72 8.27
N GLN A 2 -8.59 -2.66 9.57
CA GLN A 2 -8.48 -3.82 10.45
C GLN A 2 -9.23 -5.06 9.91
N LYS A 3 -10.52 -4.94 9.59
CA LYS A 3 -11.35 -6.07 9.12
C LYS A 3 -10.79 -6.80 7.88
N ALA A 4 -10.19 -6.07 6.93
CA ALA A 4 -9.63 -6.68 5.73
C ALA A 4 -8.31 -7.41 6.04
N GLU A 5 -7.50 -6.86 6.94
CA GLU A 5 -6.28 -7.52 7.42
C GLU A 5 -6.58 -8.76 8.25
N ASP A 6 -7.61 -8.70 9.10
CA ASP A 6 -8.02 -9.83 9.93
C ASP A 6 -8.48 -11.00 9.04
N LEU A 7 -9.33 -10.72 8.04
CA LEU A 7 -9.73 -11.73 7.05
C LEU A 7 -8.53 -12.30 6.27
N ALA A 8 -7.53 -11.47 5.96
CA ALA A 8 -6.33 -11.93 5.28
C ALA A 8 -5.48 -12.85 6.18
N ARG A 9 -5.37 -12.55 7.48
CA ARG A 9 -4.72 -13.45 8.46
C ARG A 9 -5.49 -14.76 8.62
N GLU A 10 -6.82 -14.70 8.73
CA GLU A 10 -7.68 -15.90 8.80
C GLU A 10 -7.50 -16.82 7.58
N ARG A 11 -7.24 -16.23 6.40
CA ARG A 11 -6.96 -16.97 5.16
C ARG A 11 -5.51 -17.40 4.97
N GLY A 12 -4.62 -17.12 5.94
CA GLY A 12 -3.21 -17.47 5.86
C GLY A 12 -2.42 -16.66 4.81
N CYS A 13 -2.84 -15.44 4.50
CA CYS A 13 -2.10 -14.56 3.62
C CYS A 13 -0.83 -14.05 4.32
N ASN A 14 0.29 -14.02 3.58
CA ASN A 14 1.59 -13.60 4.14
C ASN A 14 1.81 -12.08 4.12
N PHE A 15 1.19 -11.38 3.17
CA PHE A 15 1.31 -9.93 3.00
C PHE A 15 0.15 -9.36 2.21
N ILE A 16 0.01 -8.04 2.23
CA ILE A 16 -0.96 -7.27 1.44
C ILE A 16 -0.20 -6.32 0.51
N PRO A 17 -0.36 -6.45 -0.82
CA PRO A 17 0.08 -5.44 -1.78
C PRO A 17 -0.94 -4.32 -1.91
N LEU A 18 -0.46 -3.12 -2.20
CA LEU A 18 -1.29 -1.92 -2.42
C LEU A 18 -0.59 -1.00 -3.42
N VAL A 19 -1.37 -0.30 -4.23
CA VAL A 19 -0.88 0.80 -5.07
C VAL A 19 -1.62 2.08 -4.71
N THR A 20 -0.90 3.19 -4.58
CA THR A 20 -1.49 4.52 -4.36
C THR A 20 -0.68 5.61 -5.05
N MET A 21 -1.33 6.67 -5.50
CA MET A 21 -0.65 7.85 -6.04
C MET A 21 -0.22 8.81 -4.92
N ASP A 22 0.75 9.68 -5.20
CA ASP A 22 1.18 10.79 -4.33
C ASP A 22 0.03 11.71 -3.90
N PHE A 23 -0.91 12.02 -4.81
CA PHE A 23 -2.09 12.85 -4.52
C PHE A 23 -3.23 12.09 -3.82
N GLN A 24 -3.07 10.79 -3.56
CA GLN A 24 -4.03 9.99 -2.81
C GLN A 24 -3.64 9.91 -1.33
N ALA A 25 -3.44 8.71 -0.79
CA ALA A 25 -3.41 8.45 0.65
C ALA A 25 -2.11 7.76 1.10
N LYS A 26 -0.98 8.05 0.45
CA LYS A 26 0.35 7.48 0.80
C LYS A 26 0.62 7.49 2.30
N SER A 27 0.53 8.67 2.93
CA SER A 27 0.83 8.84 4.36
C SER A 27 -0.14 8.08 5.28
N PHE A 28 -1.37 7.81 4.83
CA PHE A 28 -2.33 7.00 5.59
C PHE A 28 -1.87 5.54 5.64
N TYR A 29 -1.43 4.98 4.52
CA TYR A 29 -0.96 3.58 4.46
C TYR A 29 0.37 3.39 5.18
N GLU A 30 1.29 4.35 5.10
CA GLU A 30 2.54 4.33 5.87
C GLU A 30 2.27 4.26 7.38
N LYS A 31 1.28 5.02 7.89
CA LYS A 31 0.86 4.95 9.30
C LYS A 31 0.25 3.60 9.69
N LEU A 32 -0.32 2.87 8.74
CA LEU A 32 -0.85 1.52 8.94
C LEU A 32 0.24 0.43 8.88
N GLY A 33 1.50 0.80 8.64
CA GLY A 33 2.63 -0.14 8.59
C GLY A 33 2.94 -0.71 7.21
N TYR A 34 2.32 -0.18 6.15
CA TYR A 34 2.72 -0.47 4.79
C TYR A 34 4.06 0.21 4.48
N LYS A 35 4.92 -0.48 3.74
CA LYS A 35 6.24 0.02 3.31
C LYS A 35 6.27 0.12 1.79
N ILE A 36 6.92 1.14 1.26
CA ILE A 36 7.13 1.31 -0.18
C ILE A 36 8.16 0.27 -0.64
N GLU A 37 7.79 -0.55 -1.62
CA GLU A 37 8.72 -1.45 -2.31
C GLU A 37 9.20 -0.84 -3.64
N PHE A 38 8.37 -0.02 -4.28
CA PHE A 38 8.69 0.62 -5.55
C PHE A 38 7.94 1.94 -5.75
N ALA A 39 8.55 2.88 -6.49
CA ALA A 39 7.94 4.14 -6.90
C ALA A 39 8.13 4.34 -8.40
N MET A 40 7.04 4.55 -9.12
CA MET A 40 7.04 4.87 -10.55
C MET A 40 6.79 6.36 -10.73
N HIS A 41 7.73 7.04 -11.36
CA HIS A 41 7.67 8.48 -11.61
C HIS A 41 7.17 8.80 -13.02
N GLY A 42 6.60 9.98 -13.21
CA GLY A 42 6.22 10.47 -14.55
C GLY A 42 4.91 9.89 -15.07
N TYR A 43 3.94 9.61 -14.19
CA TYR A 43 2.57 9.30 -14.63
C TYR A 43 1.85 10.59 -15.09
N GLU A 44 0.52 10.62 -15.10
CA GLU A 44 -0.24 11.83 -15.43
C GLU A 44 0.21 13.02 -14.57
N LYS A 45 0.55 14.15 -15.23
CA LYS A 45 1.01 15.40 -14.57
C LYS A 45 2.22 15.18 -13.65
N ASP A 46 3.14 14.32 -14.05
CA ASP A 46 4.35 13.96 -13.28
C ASP A 46 4.06 13.34 -11.90
N SER A 47 2.84 12.85 -11.68
CA SER A 47 2.46 12.17 -10.44
C SER A 47 3.27 10.90 -10.23
N ILE A 48 3.45 10.52 -8.97
CA ILE A 48 4.19 9.32 -8.56
C ILE A 48 3.22 8.23 -8.13
N MET A 49 3.37 7.04 -8.69
CA MET A 49 2.65 5.84 -8.28
C MET A 49 3.53 5.00 -7.34
N TYR A 50 3.07 4.81 -6.10
CA TYR A 50 3.76 4.00 -5.09
C TYR A 50 3.16 2.61 -5.00
N TYR A 51 4.03 1.61 -5.01
CA TYR A 51 3.71 0.22 -4.71
C TYR A 51 4.15 -0.04 -3.27
N LEU A 52 3.20 -0.42 -2.43
CA LEU A 52 3.41 -0.68 -1.02
C LEU A 52 3.08 -2.13 -0.67
N ARG A 53 3.76 -2.62 0.36
CA ARG A 53 3.53 -3.92 0.97
C ARG A 53 3.46 -3.81 2.48
N LYS A 54 2.52 -4.54 3.07
CA LYS A 54 2.48 -4.81 4.51
C LYS A 54 2.56 -6.31 4.74
N ASN A 55 3.52 -6.76 5.53
CA ASN A 55 3.55 -8.15 6.01
C ASN A 55 2.47 -8.32 7.09
N LEU A 56 1.77 -9.47 7.07
CA LEU A 56 0.61 -9.73 7.93
C LEU A 56 0.93 -10.46 9.23
#